data_AF-A0A7C6G0Z6-F1
#
_entry.id   AF-A0A7C6G0Z6-F1
#
_cell.length_a   1.000
_cell.length_b   1.000
_cell.length_c   1.000
_cell.angle_alpha   90.00
_cell.angle_beta   90.00
_cell.angle_gamma   90.00
#
_symmetry.space_group_name_H-M   'P 1'
#
loop_
_entity.id
_entity.type
_entity.pdbx_description
1 polymer ?
#
loop_
_entity_poly.entity_id
_entity_poly.type
_entity_poly.pdbx_seq_one_letter_code
_entity_poly.pdbx_strand_id
1 'polypeptide(L)'
;MNLKIIVESFKFYKLKSDKAVKLGLVLMILIRAAVTMLPVGDRSFTFVSYYLSGEFLETGKLVLPTTGNLIIIGLYCIGTFLAICIGLVYAEVFILENELQRTDRIRLGSKDIFMVPFKLVGQDAGLQNLNQITEYVKRTFFPSDFKRFATDHDKIGQKLPYVRTALKDLLRFIPSMLVLILMLLLVLLISATMFMIPFFVVLFILLFTPLNIMYTQNKLIRSMELSYNQTRGAKLTMFVSFIVQNMILNFVTSLCQLMLADFHYSFLIIEAVIYTVRVFSMARLYGLFYQILALRQPYIV
;
A
#
# COMPACT_ATOMS: atom_id res chain seq x y z
N MET A 1 7.23 16.03 9.23
CA MET A 1 7.65 14.63 8.96
C MET A 1 6.74 13.93 7.94
N ASN A 2 5.41 13.92 8.15
CA ASN A 2 4.46 13.27 7.22
C ASN A 2 4.53 13.81 5.79
N LEU A 3 4.61 15.12 5.60
CA LEU A 3 4.66 15.72 4.27
C LEU A 3 5.92 15.32 3.48
N LYS A 4 7.05 15.15 4.17
CA LYS A 4 8.30 14.68 3.55
C LYS A 4 8.19 13.22 3.11
N ILE A 5 7.56 12.36 3.93
CA ILE A 5 7.27 10.96 3.58
C ILE A 5 6.35 10.90 2.35
N ILE A 6 5.32 11.74 2.29
CA ILE A 6 4.39 11.80 1.15
C ILE A 6 5.10 12.31 -0.11
N VAL A 7 5.95 13.34 -0.02
CA VAL A 7 6.73 13.80 -1.18
C VAL A 7 7.69 12.71 -1.68
N GLU A 8 8.32 11.95 -0.77
CA GLU A 8 9.16 10.81 -1.15
C GLU A 8 8.37 9.63 -1.73
N SER A 9 7.11 9.43 -1.35
CA SER A 9 6.27 8.37 -1.93
C SER A 9 5.89 8.65 -3.39
N PHE A 10 5.78 9.92 -3.78
CA PHE A 10 5.55 10.30 -5.19
C PHE A 10 6.77 10.08 -6.10
N LYS A 11 7.97 9.88 -5.54
CA LYS A 11 9.20 9.59 -6.31
C LYS A 11 9.32 8.11 -6.68
N PHE A 12 8.22 7.45 -7.05
CA PHE A 12 8.19 6.02 -7.36
C PHE A 12 9.06 5.59 -8.55
N TYR A 13 9.43 6.52 -9.42
CA TYR A 13 10.37 6.29 -10.51
C TYR A 13 11.83 6.12 -10.06
N LYS A 14 12.19 6.48 -8.82
CA LYS A 14 13.55 6.39 -8.29
C LYS A 14 13.91 4.99 -7.77
N LEU A 15 13.82 3.96 -8.60
CA LEU A 15 14.30 2.60 -8.31
C LEU A 15 15.44 2.24 -9.27
N LYS A 16 16.41 1.45 -8.81
CA LYS A 16 17.50 0.93 -9.66
C LYS A 16 16.96 -0.01 -10.73
N SER A 17 15.86 -0.71 -10.44
CA SER A 17 15.10 -1.58 -11.34
C SER A 17 14.13 -0.82 -12.27
N ASP A 18 14.55 0.34 -12.81
CA ASP A 18 13.73 1.25 -13.63
C ASP A 18 12.97 0.55 -14.78
N LYS A 19 13.61 -0.40 -15.49
CA LYS A 19 12.95 -1.15 -16.58
C LYS A 19 11.74 -1.97 -16.11
N ALA A 20 11.82 -2.63 -14.96
CA ALA A 20 10.72 -3.43 -14.43
C ALA A 20 9.57 -2.55 -13.93
N VAL A 21 9.90 -1.39 -13.34
CA VAL A 21 8.91 -0.40 -12.91
C VAL A 21 8.17 0.19 -14.11
N LYS A 22 8.89 0.54 -15.19
CA LYS A 22 8.31 1.00 -16.46
C LYS A 22 7.39 -0.05 -17.08
N LEU A 23 7.80 -1.32 -17.09
CA LEU A 23 6.96 -2.41 -17.59
C LEU A 23 5.71 -2.60 -16.72
N GLY A 24 5.86 -2.55 -15.39
CA GLY A 24 4.73 -2.59 -14.46
C GLY A 24 3.76 -1.42 -14.64
N LEU A 25 4.28 -0.21 -14.89
CA LEU A 25 3.49 0.98 -15.23
C LEU A 25 2.64 0.75 -16.49
N VAL A 26 3.27 0.34 -17.59
CA VAL A 26 2.56 0.09 -18.85
C VAL A 26 1.51 -1.01 -18.68
N LEU A 27 1.87 -2.12 -18.03
CA LEU A 27 0.96 -3.23 -17.77
C LEU A 27 -0.26 -2.79 -16.95
N MET A 28 -0.04 -2.00 -15.89
CA MET A 28 -1.11 -1.48 -15.05
C MET A 28 -2.06 -0.54 -15.80
N ILE A 29 -1.50 0.34 -16.64
CA ILE A 29 -2.30 1.22 -17.51
C ILE A 29 -3.16 0.38 -18.45
N LEU A 30 -2.58 -0.63 -19.09
CA LEU A 30 -3.30 -1.51 -20.01
C LEU A 30 -4.40 -2.31 -19.30
N ILE A 31 -4.12 -2.89 -18.13
CA ILE A 31 -5.14 -3.61 -17.33
C ILE A 31 -6.26 -2.66 -16.95
N ARG A 32 -5.94 -1.46 -16.44
CA ARG A 32 -6.95 -0.49 -16.02
C ARG A 32 -7.79 -0.01 -17.19
N ALA A 33 -7.15 0.38 -18.29
CA ALA A 33 -7.82 0.81 -19.51
C ALA A 33 -8.70 -0.30 -20.10
N ALA A 34 -8.23 -1.55 -20.13
CA ALA A 34 -9.04 -2.67 -20.58
C ALA A 34 -10.30 -2.83 -19.73
N VAL A 35 -10.17 -2.82 -18.40
CA VAL A 35 -11.31 -2.95 -17.48
C VAL A 35 -12.30 -1.78 -17.62
N THR A 36 -11.81 -0.55 -17.81
CA THR A 36 -12.67 0.65 -17.86
C THR A 36 -13.25 0.96 -19.24
N MET A 37 -12.59 0.58 -20.32
CA MET A 37 -12.97 0.94 -21.69
C MET A 37 -13.68 -0.19 -22.44
N LEU A 38 -13.46 -1.46 -22.07
CA LEU A 38 -14.15 -2.56 -22.73
C LEU A 38 -15.67 -2.45 -22.50
N PRO A 39 -16.50 -2.49 -23.56
CA PRO A 39 -17.95 -2.46 -23.47
C PRO A 39 -18.48 -3.86 -23.10
N VAL A 40 -17.98 -4.41 -21.99
CA VAL A 40 -18.32 -5.75 -21.51
C VAL A 40 -19.20 -5.62 -20.28
N GLY A 41 -20.31 -6.35 -20.27
CA GLY A 41 -21.26 -6.40 -19.16
C GLY A 41 -22.23 -5.22 -19.12
N ASP A 42 -23.00 -5.18 -18.03
CA ASP A 42 -24.04 -4.17 -17.76
C ASP A 42 -23.54 -3.17 -16.73
N ARG A 43 -23.38 -1.91 -17.15
CA ARG A 43 -22.91 -0.81 -16.30
C ARG A 43 -24.04 -0.10 -15.55
N SER A 44 -25.28 -0.52 -15.75
CA SER A 44 -26.42 -0.02 -14.98
C SER A 44 -26.49 -0.78 -13.64
N PHE A 45 -26.06 -0.13 -12.56
CA PHE A 45 -26.09 -0.70 -11.21
C PHE A 45 -27.41 -0.35 -10.49
N THR A 46 -28.54 -0.52 -11.17
CA THR A 46 -29.88 -0.16 -10.66
C THR A 46 -30.25 -0.93 -9.39
N PHE A 47 -29.76 -2.16 -9.23
CA PHE A 47 -29.93 -2.92 -7.99
C PHE A 47 -29.26 -2.20 -6.79
N VAL A 48 -28.12 -1.53 -6.99
CA VAL A 48 -27.43 -0.81 -5.92
C VAL A 48 -28.25 0.39 -5.49
N SER A 49 -28.74 1.20 -6.44
CA SER A 49 -29.59 2.35 -6.11
C SER A 49 -30.87 1.92 -5.41
N TYR A 50 -31.47 0.79 -5.81
CA TYR A 50 -32.67 0.23 -5.19
C TYR A 50 -32.49 -0.16 -3.71
N TYR A 51 -31.32 -0.73 -3.36
CA TYR A 51 -31.02 -1.02 -1.95
C TYR A 51 -30.63 0.23 -1.16
N LEU A 52 -29.93 1.18 -1.78
CA LEU A 52 -29.52 2.42 -1.12
C LEU A 52 -30.67 3.39 -0.90
N SER A 53 -31.68 3.41 -1.77
CA SER A 53 -32.86 4.26 -1.63
C SER A 53 -33.84 3.78 -0.56
N GLY A 54 -33.69 2.53 -0.10
CA GLY A 54 -34.61 1.93 0.88
C GLY A 54 -35.90 1.38 0.25
N GLU A 55 -36.09 1.45 -1.07
CA GLU A 55 -37.25 0.89 -1.78
C GLU A 55 -37.44 -0.61 -1.50
N PHE A 56 -36.36 -1.32 -1.20
CA PHE A 56 -36.41 -2.70 -0.71
C PHE A 56 -37.27 -2.87 0.55
N LEU A 57 -37.18 -1.94 1.50
CA LEU A 57 -37.94 -1.99 2.76
C LEU A 57 -39.44 -1.75 2.54
N GLU A 58 -39.78 -0.96 1.51
CA GLU A 58 -41.17 -0.63 1.17
C GLU A 58 -41.85 -1.74 0.36
N THR A 59 -41.12 -2.33 -0.60
CA THR A 59 -41.70 -3.28 -1.56
C THR A 59 -41.43 -4.75 -1.23
N GLY A 60 -40.46 -5.04 -0.37
CA GLY A 60 -40.05 -6.40 0.00
C GLY A 60 -39.46 -7.22 -1.16
N LYS A 61 -39.25 -6.63 -2.35
CA LYS A 61 -38.75 -7.35 -3.53
C LYS A 61 -37.22 -7.40 -3.52
N LEU A 62 -36.65 -8.59 -3.64
CA LEU A 62 -35.21 -8.74 -3.83
C LEU A 62 -34.84 -8.51 -5.30
N VAL A 63 -34.14 -7.41 -5.58
CA VAL A 63 -33.56 -7.13 -6.90
C VAL A 63 -32.12 -7.64 -6.92
N LEU A 64 -31.84 -8.64 -7.75
CA LEU A 64 -30.51 -9.24 -7.86
C LEU A 64 -29.70 -8.56 -8.97
N PRO A 65 -28.35 -8.54 -8.87
CA PRO A 65 -27.50 -8.05 -9.95
C PRO A 65 -27.67 -8.88 -11.22
N THR A 66 -27.60 -8.24 -12.39
CA THR A 66 -27.64 -8.94 -13.67
C THR A 66 -26.35 -9.73 -13.89
N THR A 67 -26.38 -10.70 -14.80
CA THR A 67 -25.16 -11.41 -15.23
C THR A 67 -24.10 -10.43 -15.77
N GLY A 68 -24.54 -9.37 -16.47
CA GLY A 68 -23.69 -8.29 -16.92
C GLY A 68 -23.03 -7.51 -15.78
N ASN A 69 -23.76 -7.20 -14.70
CA ASN A 69 -23.19 -6.55 -13.52
C ASN A 69 -22.14 -7.45 -12.85
N LEU A 70 -22.43 -8.76 -12.71
CA LEU A 70 -21.51 -9.73 -12.10
C LEU A 70 -20.19 -9.83 -12.87
N ILE A 71 -20.24 -9.80 -14.20
CA ILE A 71 -19.03 -9.81 -15.06
C ILE A 71 -18.18 -8.57 -14.78
N ILE A 72 -18.78 -7.38 -14.72
CA ILE A 72 -18.05 -6.13 -14.44
C ILE A 72 -17.46 -6.17 -13.03
N ILE A 73 -18.24 -6.55 -12.02
CA ILE A 73 -17.74 -6.67 -10.65
C ILE A 73 -16.54 -7.62 -10.61
N GLY A 74 -16.63 -8.77 -11.28
CA GLY A 74 -15.53 -9.73 -11.41
C GLY A 74 -14.28 -9.12 -12.05
N LEU A 75 -14.43 -8.40 -13.17
CA LEU A 75 -13.32 -7.73 -13.85
C LEU A 75 -12.64 -6.67 -12.99
N TYR A 76 -13.42 -5.85 -12.27
CA TYR A 76 -12.88 -4.85 -11.35
C TYR A 76 -12.19 -5.51 -10.14
N CYS A 77 -12.74 -6.59 -9.60
CA CYS A 77 -12.11 -7.37 -8.53
C CYS A 77 -10.77 -7.96 -8.98
N ILE A 78 -10.71 -8.60 -10.15
CA ILE A 78 -9.48 -9.17 -10.72
C ILE A 78 -8.46 -8.07 -11.00
N GLY A 79 -8.87 -6.98 -11.64
CA GLY A 79 -8.00 -5.83 -11.93
C GLY A 79 -7.41 -5.21 -10.66
N THR A 80 -8.23 -5.05 -9.61
CA THR A 80 -7.79 -4.53 -8.32
C THR A 80 -6.85 -5.51 -7.61
N PHE A 81 -7.13 -6.81 -7.67
CA PHE A 81 -6.24 -7.83 -7.13
C PHE A 81 -4.86 -7.81 -7.80
N LEU A 82 -4.82 -7.73 -9.14
CA LEU A 82 -3.58 -7.59 -9.89
C LEU A 82 -2.84 -6.29 -9.54
N ALA A 83 -3.55 -5.18 -9.34
CA ALA A 83 -2.99 -3.92 -8.88
C ALA A 83 -2.29 -4.05 -7.51
N ILE A 84 -2.94 -4.73 -6.57
CA ILE A 84 -2.39 -5.02 -5.25
C ILE A 84 -1.12 -5.88 -5.39
N CYS A 85 -1.18 -6.95 -6.17
CA CYS A 85 -0.02 -7.83 -6.43
C CYS A 85 1.19 -7.05 -6.99
N ILE A 86 0.97 -6.23 -8.02
CA ILE A 86 2.03 -5.41 -8.64
C ILE A 86 2.58 -4.38 -7.65
N GLY A 87 1.70 -3.74 -6.87
CA GLY A 87 2.09 -2.82 -5.80
C GLY A 87 2.93 -3.50 -4.72
N LEU A 88 2.57 -4.71 -4.29
CA LEU A 88 3.33 -5.48 -3.30
C LEU A 88 4.72 -5.88 -3.82
N VAL A 89 4.81 -6.35 -5.07
CA VAL A 89 6.09 -6.66 -5.72
C VAL A 89 6.98 -5.41 -5.78
N TYR A 90 6.40 -4.27 -6.17
CA TYR A 90 7.13 -3.01 -6.19
C TYR A 90 7.64 -2.64 -4.79
N ALA A 91 6.79 -2.74 -3.76
CA ALA A 91 7.15 -2.39 -2.39
C ALA A 91 8.29 -3.29 -1.87
N GLU A 92 8.23 -4.58 -2.17
CA GLU A 92 9.28 -5.53 -1.81
C GLU A 92 10.60 -5.25 -2.55
N VAL A 93 10.55 -5.00 -3.86
CA VAL A 93 11.76 -4.62 -4.64
C VAL A 93 12.39 -3.36 -4.06
N PHE A 94 11.58 -2.36 -3.69
CA PHE A 94 12.06 -1.16 -3.01
C PHE A 94 12.74 -1.47 -1.67
N ILE A 95 12.22 -2.43 -0.90
CA ILE A 95 12.81 -2.88 0.36
C ILE A 95 14.14 -3.62 0.16
N LEU A 96 14.22 -4.49 -0.86
CA LEU A 96 15.41 -5.25 -1.19
C LEU A 96 16.53 -4.36 -1.75
N GLU A 97 16.21 -3.37 -2.58
CA GLU A 97 17.21 -2.43 -3.11
C GLU A 97 17.84 -1.55 -2.02
N ASN A 98 17.04 -1.15 -1.03
CA ASN A 98 17.52 -0.39 0.12
C ASN A 98 18.19 -1.25 1.18
N GLU A 99 18.15 -2.59 1.05
CA GLU A 99 18.79 -3.50 1.98
C GLU A 99 20.30 -3.30 2.06
N LEU A 100 20.93 -2.90 0.94
CA LEU A 100 22.36 -2.59 0.86
C LEU A 100 22.77 -1.35 1.66
N GLN A 101 21.82 -0.44 1.91
CA GLN A 101 22.08 0.79 2.67
C GLN A 101 21.88 0.58 4.18
N ARG A 102 21.53 -0.64 4.60
CA ARG A 102 21.25 -0.96 6.00
C ARG A 102 22.55 -1.08 6.79
N THR A 103 22.72 -0.17 7.73
CA THR A 103 23.79 -0.21 8.72
C THR A 103 23.29 -0.86 10.01
N ASP A 104 24.17 -1.57 10.71
CA ASP A 104 23.85 -2.22 12.00
C ASP A 104 23.67 -1.19 13.14
N ARG A 105 23.93 0.09 12.85
CA ARG A 105 23.70 1.22 13.75
C ARG A 105 22.83 2.27 13.05
N ILE A 106 21.93 2.91 13.80
CA ILE A 106 21.15 4.04 13.29
C ILE A 106 22.07 5.25 13.10
N ARG A 107 22.30 5.65 11.86
CA ARG A 107 22.91 6.94 11.52
C ARG A 107 21.78 7.89 11.13
N LEU A 108 21.59 8.96 11.90
CA LEU A 108 20.62 10.01 11.63
C LEU A 108 21.37 11.26 11.23
N GLY A 109 21.31 11.61 9.96
CA GLY A 109 21.65 12.91 9.41
C GLY A 109 20.44 13.84 9.38
N SER A 110 20.70 15.14 9.20
CA SER A 110 19.66 16.18 9.13
C SER A 110 18.67 16.01 7.97
N LYS A 111 19.06 15.25 6.93
CA LYS A 111 18.24 14.96 5.76
C LYS A 111 17.50 13.63 5.83
N ASP A 112 17.73 12.81 6.85
CA ASP A 112 17.12 11.48 6.92
C ASP A 112 15.66 11.57 7.37
N ILE A 113 14.90 10.51 7.10
CA ILE A 113 13.51 10.36 7.54
C ILE A 113 13.45 9.18 8.52
N PHE A 114 13.06 9.45 9.76
CA PHE A 114 12.88 8.45 10.79
C PHE A 114 11.64 8.77 11.62
N MET A 115 10.94 7.75 12.13
CA MET A 115 9.72 7.95 12.89
C MET A 115 9.85 7.37 14.30
N VAL A 116 9.60 8.21 15.29
CA VAL A 116 9.55 7.81 16.71
C VAL A 116 8.08 7.69 17.13
N PRO A 117 7.65 6.56 17.72
CA PRO A 117 6.27 6.41 18.17
C PRO A 117 5.95 7.39 19.32
N PHE A 118 4.81 8.06 19.22
CA PHE A 118 4.43 9.20 20.08
C PHE A 118 4.38 8.87 21.59
N LYS A 119 4.09 7.62 21.95
CA LYS A 119 4.04 7.18 23.36
C LYS A 119 5.38 7.25 24.08
N LEU A 120 6.51 7.17 23.36
CA LEU A 120 7.86 7.20 23.94
C LEU A 120 8.40 8.62 24.13
N VAL A 121 7.74 9.64 23.56
CA VAL A 121 8.15 11.04 23.68
C VAL A 121 7.47 11.73 24.88
N GLY A 122 6.36 11.17 25.37
CA GLY A 122 5.51 11.83 26.37
C GLY A 122 5.67 11.37 27.82
N GLN A 123 6.51 10.37 28.12
CA GLN A 123 6.55 9.79 29.48
C GLN A 123 7.81 10.05 30.28
N ASP A 124 8.95 10.39 29.69
CA ASP A 124 10.15 10.73 30.46
C ASP A 124 10.95 11.87 29.84
N ALA A 125 11.12 12.93 30.63
CA ALA A 125 12.13 13.98 30.56
C ALA A 125 12.15 14.89 29.31
N GLY A 126 11.65 16.12 29.46
CA GLY A 126 12.35 17.35 29.03
C GLY A 126 13.00 17.41 27.64
N LEU A 127 12.55 16.63 26.66
CA LEU A 127 13.13 16.49 25.33
C LEU A 127 12.70 17.67 24.45
N GLN A 128 13.27 18.85 24.74
CA GLN A 128 13.00 20.08 23.99
C GLN A 128 13.88 20.22 22.73
N ASN A 129 15.00 19.50 22.66
CA ASN A 129 15.98 19.64 21.57
C ASN A 129 16.05 18.41 20.65
N LEU A 130 16.06 18.67 19.34
CA LEU A 130 16.16 17.68 18.26
C LEU A 130 17.39 16.76 18.40
N ASN A 131 18.48 17.28 18.99
CA ASN A 131 19.69 16.53 19.29
C ASN A 131 19.49 15.47 20.38
N GLN A 132 18.72 15.78 21.42
CA GLN A 132 18.43 14.84 22.51
C GLN A 132 17.53 13.69 22.01
N ILE A 133 16.55 14.00 21.15
CA ILE A 133 15.72 12.99 20.48
C ILE A 133 16.60 12.10 19.59
N THR A 134 17.52 12.69 18.85
CA THR A 134 18.45 11.96 17.97
C THR A 134 19.35 11.01 18.78
N GLU A 135 19.88 11.46 19.91
CA GLU A 135 20.67 10.61 20.82
C GLU A 135 19.84 9.47 21.43
N TYR A 136 18.64 9.77 21.92
CA TYR A 136 17.73 8.76 22.46
C TYR A 136 17.42 7.68 21.43
N VAL A 137 17.08 8.08 20.20
CA VAL A 137 16.79 7.13 19.12
C VAL A 137 17.99 6.24 18.82
N LYS A 138 19.20 6.80 18.74
CA LYS A 138 20.43 6.03 18.50
C LYS A 138 20.73 5.01 19.60
N ARG A 139 20.36 5.29 20.85
CA ARG A 139 20.61 4.42 22.01
C ARG A 139 19.54 3.35 22.20
N THR A 140 18.27 3.67 21.93
CA THR A 140 17.13 2.82 22.27
C THR A 140 16.62 2.00 21.09
N PHE A 141 16.79 2.48 19.85
CA PHE A 141 16.31 1.79 18.67
C PHE A 141 17.46 1.09 17.95
N PHE A 142 17.35 -0.23 17.87
CA PHE A 142 18.22 -1.05 17.03
C PHE A 142 17.48 -1.41 15.73
N PRO A 143 18.15 -1.29 14.56
CA PRO A 143 17.59 -1.75 13.30
C PRO A 143 17.35 -3.25 13.36
N SER A 144 16.41 -3.76 12.56
CA SER A 144 16.20 -5.21 12.47
C SER A 144 17.44 -5.90 11.89
N ASP A 145 17.92 -6.95 12.57
CA ASP A 145 19.04 -7.78 12.11
C ASP A 145 18.69 -8.63 10.87
N PHE A 146 17.41 -8.67 10.48
CA PHE A 146 16.97 -9.46 9.34
C PHE A 146 17.46 -8.86 8.02
N LYS A 147 18.42 -9.57 7.40
CA LYS A 147 18.90 -9.35 6.04
C LYS A 147 18.60 -10.61 5.22
N ARG A 148 17.94 -10.43 4.09
CA ARG A 148 17.61 -11.48 3.13
C ARG A 148 18.82 -11.90 2.30
N PHE A 149 19.72 -10.95 2.01
CA PHE A 149 20.99 -11.22 1.33
C PHE A 149 22.16 -10.91 2.27
N ALA A 150 22.56 -11.90 3.07
CA ALA A 150 23.57 -11.73 4.12
C ALA A 150 25.02 -11.61 3.60
N THR A 151 25.35 -12.22 2.46
CA THR A 151 26.73 -12.34 1.94
C THR A 151 26.93 -11.59 0.62
N ASP A 152 28.13 -11.00 0.42
CA ASP A 152 28.48 -10.26 -0.81
C ASP A 152 28.62 -11.15 -2.05
N HIS A 153 28.83 -12.45 -1.89
CA HIS A 153 28.90 -13.40 -3.00
C HIS A 153 27.57 -13.59 -3.75
N ASP A 154 26.42 -13.33 -3.11
CA ASP A 154 25.10 -13.36 -3.78
C ASP A 154 24.74 -12.02 -4.47
N LYS A 155 25.60 -10.99 -4.33
CA LYS A 155 25.29 -9.59 -4.67
C LYS A 155 26.00 -9.05 -5.92
N ILE A 156 27.01 -9.76 -6.44
CA ILE A 156 27.78 -9.29 -7.59
C ILE A 156 27.13 -9.79 -8.88
N GLY A 157 26.31 -8.93 -9.51
CA GLY A 157 26.27 -8.93 -10.97
C GLY A 157 24.94 -8.71 -11.70
N GLN A 158 23.76 -8.73 -11.07
CA GLN A 158 22.52 -8.54 -11.84
C GLN A 158 21.49 -7.67 -11.13
N LYS A 159 20.84 -6.76 -11.88
CA LYS A 159 19.66 -5.98 -11.47
C LYS A 159 18.35 -6.81 -11.48
N LEU A 160 18.43 -8.05 -11.98
CA LEU A 160 17.32 -9.00 -12.17
C LEU A 160 16.94 -9.90 -10.96
N PRO A 161 17.76 -10.11 -9.90
CA PRO A 161 17.42 -11.06 -8.85
C PRO A 161 16.32 -10.52 -7.93
N TYR A 162 16.24 -9.21 -7.68
CA TYR A 162 15.22 -8.64 -6.78
C TYR A 162 13.81 -8.82 -7.32
N VAL A 163 13.59 -8.47 -8.60
CA VAL A 163 12.28 -8.60 -9.24
C VAL A 163 11.84 -10.05 -9.32
N ARG A 164 12.76 -10.96 -9.71
CA ARG A 164 12.48 -12.40 -9.76
C ARG A 164 12.15 -12.97 -8.38
N THR A 165 12.87 -12.53 -7.35
CA THR A 165 12.65 -12.94 -5.96
C THR A 165 11.28 -12.51 -5.50
N ALA A 166 10.96 -11.21 -5.62
CA ALA A 166 9.66 -10.67 -5.23
C ALA A 166 8.48 -11.32 -5.98
N LEU A 167 8.65 -11.63 -7.27
CA LEU A 167 7.64 -12.36 -8.04
C LEU A 167 7.43 -13.78 -7.50
N LYS A 168 8.52 -14.49 -7.16
CA LYS A 168 8.44 -15.84 -6.59
C LYS A 168 7.77 -15.81 -5.21
N ASP A 169 8.07 -14.82 -4.38
CA ASP A 169 7.44 -14.68 -3.06
C ASP A 169 5.96 -14.34 -3.18
N LEU A 170 5.60 -13.45 -4.11
CA LEU A 170 4.21 -13.15 -4.42
C LEU A 170 3.45 -14.43 -4.79
N LEU A 171 3.96 -15.22 -5.74
CA LEU A 171 3.31 -16.46 -6.18
C LEU A 171 3.11 -17.46 -5.02
N ARG A 172 4.10 -17.57 -4.12
CA ARG A 172 3.98 -18.39 -2.90
C ARG A 172 2.97 -17.82 -1.91
N PHE A 173 2.83 -16.50 -1.85
CA PHE A 173 1.96 -15.78 -0.93
C PHE A 173 0.49 -15.74 -1.37
N ILE A 174 0.16 -15.87 -2.66
CA ILE A 174 -1.22 -15.76 -3.19
C ILE A 174 -2.26 -16.50 -2.32
N PRO A 175 -2.08 -17.77 -1.92
CA PRO A 175 -3.08 -18.47 -1.09
C PRO A 175 -3.29 -17.79 0.27
N SER A 176 -2.21 -17.38 0.94
CA SER A 176 -2.29 -16.67 2.22
C SER A 176 -2.89 -15.27 2.06
N MET A 177 -2.65 -14.61 0.93
CA MET A 177 -3.25 -13.31 0.61
C MET A 177 -4.77 -13.44 0.44
N LEU A 178 -5.25 -14.49 -0.23
CA LEU A 178 -6.68 -14.75 -0.38
C LEU A 178 -7.34 -14.99 0.99
N VAL A 179 -6.69 -15.75 1.88
CA VAL A 179 -7.18 -15.93 3.26
C VAL A 179 -7.24 -14.60 4.01
N LEU A 180 -6.19 -13.78 3.90
CA LEU A 180 -6.16 -12.46 4.53
C LEU A 180 -7.28 -11.55 3.99
N ILE A 181 -7.50 -11.54 2.68
CA ILE A 181 -8.59 -10.78 2.04
C ILE A 181 -9.94 -11.28 2.54
N LEU A 182 -10.15 -12.58 2.63
CA LEU A 182 -11.40 -13.16 3.14
C LEU A 182 -11.65 -12.77 4.59
N MET A 183 -10.62 -12.80 5.45
CA MET A 183 -10.72 -12.34 6.83
C MET A 183 -11.05 -10.85 6.91
N LEU A 184 -10.41 -10.01 6.10
CA LEU A 184 -10.70 -8.58 6.04
C LEU A 184 -12.12 -8.30 5.51
N LEU A 185 -12.62 -9.11 4.59
CA LEU A 185 -13.99 -9.01 4.09
C LEU A 185 -15.02 -9.38 5.16
N LEU A 186 -14.75 -10.39 5.99
CA LEU A 186 -15.58 -10.71 7.15
C LEU A 186 -15.62 -9.54 8.14
N VAL A 187 -14.45 -8.95 8.44
CA VAL A 187 -14.36 -7.77 9.31
C VAL A 187 -15.13 -6.60 8.70
N LEU A 188 -15.04 -6.39 7.38
CA LEU A 188 -15.76 -5.34 6.66
C LEU A 188 -17.28 -5.50 6.82
N LEU A 189 -17.80 -6.72 6.63
CA LEU A 189 -19.24 -7.02 6.77
C LEU A 189 -19.74 -6.72 8.18
N ILE A 190 -18.99 -7.13 9.21
CA ILE A 190 -19.34 -6.86 10.62
C ILE A 190 -19.23 -5.36 10.92
N SER A 191 -18.22 -4.69 10.36
CA SER A 191 -17.95 -3.26 10.60
C SER A 191 -18.90 -2.33 9.86
N ALA A 192 -19.65 -2.82 8.87
CA ALA A 192 -20.58 -2.01 8.08
C ALA A 192 -21.65 -1.34 8.96
N THR A 193 -22.08 -2.01 10.04
CA THR A 193 -23.05 -1.47 11.01
C THR A 193 -22.43 -0.43 11.97
N MET A 194 -21.11 -0.31 12.01
CA MET A 194 -20.36 0.56 12.92
C MET A 194 -19.57 1.65 12.17
N PHE A 195 -20.16 2.21 11.10
CA PHE A 195 -19.55 3.25 10.27
C PHE A 195 -18.18 2.88 9.68
N MET A 196 -17.88 1.59 9.50
CA MET A 196 -16.60 1.08 9.00
C MET A 196 -15.37 1.42 9.86
N ILE A 197 -15.54 2.07 11.03
CA ILE A 197 -14.44 2.44 11.91
C ILE A 197 -13.62 1.21 12.34
N PRO A 198 -14.25 0.09 12.80
CA PRO A 198 -13.48 -1.08 13.22
C PRO A 198 -12.67 -1.70 12.06
N PHE A 199 -13.21 -1.67 10.83
CA PHE A 199 -12.51 -2.14 9.65
C PHE A 199 -11.22 -1.35 9.40
N PHE A 200 -11.28 -0.02 9.44
CA PHE A 200 -10.06 0.79 9.26
C PHE A 200 -9.04 0.50 10.36
N VAL A 201 -9.46 0.37 11.63
CA VAL A 201 -8.52 0.04 12.71
C VAL A 201 -7.82 -1.30 12.46
N VAL A 202 -8.57 -2.33 12.08
CA VAL A 202 -8.01 -3.67 11.79
C VAL A 202 -7.12 -3.64 10.55
N LEU A 203 -7.52 -2.93 9.49
CA LEU A 203 -6.73 -2.76 8.27
C LEU A 203 -5.36 -2.16 8.58
N PHE A 204 -5.30 -1.10 9.40
CA PHE A 204 -4.03 -0.46 9.79
C PHE A 204 -3.21 -1.30 10.76
N ILE A 205 -3.83 -2.18 11.54
CA ILE A 205 -3.12 -3.17 12.37
C ILE A 205 -2.42 -4.22 11.50
N LEU A 206 -3.12 -4.73 10.48
CA LEU A 206 -2.67 -5.80 9.60
C LEU A 206 -1.94 -5.30 8.35
N LEU A 207 -1.70 -3.99 8.26
CA LEU A 207 -1.15 -3.34 7.08
C LEU A 207 0.17 -3.98 6.62
N PHE A 208 1.08 -4.33 7.54
CA PHE A 208 2.39 -4.92 7.21
C PHE A 208 2.37 -6.44 7.04
N THR A 209 1.24 -7.12 7.25
CA THR A 209 1.14 -8.57 7.13
C THR A 209 1.59 -9.09 5.75
N PRO A 210 1.16 -8.50 4.61
CA PRO A 210 1.63 -8.95 3.28
C PRO A 210 3.16 -8.90 3.14
N LEU A 211 3.79 -7.78 3.51
CA LEU A 211 5.26 -7.66 3.43
C LEU A 211 5.98 -8.57 4.41
N ASN A 212 5.47 -8.78 5.62
CA ASN A 212 6.06 -9.75 6.54
C ASN A 212 6.04 -11.17 5.94
N ILE A 213 5.00 -11.55 5.19
CA ILE A 213 4.97 -12.87 4.55
C ILE A 213 5.91 -12.93 3.34
N MET A 214 5.89 -11.92 2.47
CA MET A 214 6.72 -11.92 1.26
C MET A 214 8.20 -11.75 1.58
N TYR A 215 8.56 -10.68 2.28
CA TYR A 215 9.94 -10.29 2.53
C TYR A 215 10.61 -11.15 3.62
N THR A 216 9.92 -11.41 4.73
CA THR A 216 10.49 -12.22 5.85
C THR A 216 10.13 -13.70 5.80
N GLN A 217 9.34 -14.14 4.81
CA GLN A 217 8.91 -15.53 4.62
C GLN A 217 8.24 -16.17 5.85
N ASN A 218 7.61 -15.34 6.68
CA ASN A 218 6.91 -15.79 7.88
C ASN A 218 5.55 -16.42 7.55
N LYS A 219 5.06 -17.29 8.44
CA LYS A 219 3.68 -17.81 8.38
C LYS A 219 2.67 -16.67 8.60
N LEU A 220 1.45 -16.82 8.09
CA LEU A 220 0.38 -15.81 8.17
C LEU A 220 0.15 -15.31 9.61
N ILE A 221 -0.05 -16.22 10.57
CA ILE A 221 -0.33 -15.89 11.98
C ILE A 221 0.79 -15.05 12.58
N ARG A 222 2.05 -15.49 12.46
CA ARG A 222 3.21 -14.74 12.96
C ARG A 222 3.33 -13.38 12.28
N SER A 223 2.99 -13.29 11.00
CA SER A 223 3.04 -12.04 10.22
C SER A 223 1.97 -11.03 10.64
N MET A 224 0.80 -11.51 11.09
CA MET A 224 -0.25 -10.68 11.68
C MET A 224 0.17 -10.13 13.04
N GLU A 225 0.75 -10.97 13.90
CA GLU A 225 1.27 -10.56 15.21
C GLU A 225 2.40 -9.54 15.07
N LEU A 226 3.35 -9.80 14.17
CA LEU A 226 4.43 -8.86 13.86
C LEU A 226 3.88 -7.53 13.35
N SER A 227 2.89 -7.55 12.45
CA SER A 227 2.26 -6.32 11.94
C SER A 227 1.62 -5.51 13.07
N TYR A 228 0.92 -6.15 14.01
CA TYR A 228 0.36 -5.47 15.17
C TYR A 228 1.44 -4.77 16.01
N ASN A 229 2.55 -5.47 16.28
CA ASN A 229 3.65 -4.93 17.08
C ASN A 229 4.40 -3.80 16.36
N GLN A 230 4.64 -3.94 15.05
CA GLN A 230 5.35 -2.96 14.22
C GLN A 230 4.54 -1.69 13.98
N THR A 231 3.21 -1.78 13.92
CA THR A 231 2.31 -0.62 13.70
C THR A 231 1.96 0.10 15.01
N ARG A 232 2.31 -0.44 16.17
CA ARG A 232 1.98 0.11 17.49
C ARG A 232 2.57 1.51 17.66
N GLY A 233 1.70 2.50 17.92
CA GLY A 233 2.11 3.89 18.14
C GLY A 233 2.28 4.74 16.87
N ALA A 234 2.11 4.15 15.68
CA ALA A 234 2.22 4.85 14.39
C ALA A 234 0.93 4.83 13.53
N LYS A 235 -0.12 4.13 13.99
CA LYS A 235 -1.37 3.90 13.23
C LYS A 235 -2.01 5.19 12.71
N LEU A 236 -2.16 6.20 13.57
CA LEU A 236 -2.77 7.48 13.21
C LEU A 236 -1.94 8.21 12.15
N THR A 237 -0.62 8.22 12.29
CA THR A 237 0.29 8.86 11.34
C THR A 237 0.25 8.19 9.97
N MET A 238 0.22 6.86 9.93
CA MET A 238 0.02 6.10 8.70
C MET A 238 -1.33 6.47 8.08
N PHE A 239 -2.42 6.35 8.84
CA PHE A 239 -3.77 6.69 8.39
C PHE A 239 -3.86 8.08 7.76
N VAL A 240 -3.38 9.11 8.46
CA VAL A 240 -3.37 10.49 7.95
C VAL A 240 -2.55 10.60 6.66
N SER A 241 -1.40 9.93 6.57
CA SER A 241 -0.56 9.99 5.37
C SER A 241 -1.21 9.33 4.16
N PHE A 242 -1.86 8.17 4.35
CA PHE A 242 -2.63 7.51 3.29
C PHE A 242 -3.83 8.35 2.85
N ILE A 243 -4.53 9.01 3.78
CA ILE A 243 -5.63 9.91 3.45
C ILE A 243 -5.14 11.11 2.66
N VAL A 244 -4.12 11.81 3.13
CA VAL A 244 -3.60 13.01 2.45
C VAL A 244 -3.13 12.67 1.04
N GLN A 245 -2.41 11.55 0.87
CA GLN A 245 -1.98 11.11 -0.46
C GLN A 245 -3.17 10.77 -1.37
N ASN A 246 -4.20 10.09 -0.85
CA ASN A 246 -5.43 9.85 -1.60
C ASN A 246 -6.17 11.14 -1.95
N MET A 247 -6.23 12.12 -1.05
CA MET A 247 -6.87 13.41 -1.31
C MET A 247 -6.16 14.15 -2.46
N ILE A 248 -4.82 14.20 -2.45
CA ILE A 248 -4.04 14.84 -3.52
C ILE A 248 -4.33 14.18 -4.87
N LEU A 249 -4.32 12.85 -4.93
CA LEU A 249 -4.55 12.11 -6.17
C LEU A 249 -6.00 12.19 -6.65
N ASN A 250 -6.97 12.18 -5.73
CA ASN A 250 -8.38 12.38 -6.07
C ASN A 250 -8.61 13.80 -6.60
N PHE A 251 -7.99 14.82 -6.00
CA PHE A 251 -8.07 16.20 -6.48
C PHE A 251 -7.57 16.33 -7.93
N VAL A 252 -6.42 15.73 -8.26
CA VAL A 252 -5.91 15.70 -9.64
C VAL A 252 -6.89 14.99 -10.58
N THR A 253 -7.46 13.86 -10.15
CA THR A 253 -8.45 13.11 -10.95
C THR A 253 -9.69 13.95 -11.24
N SER A 254 -10.23 14.64 -10.22
CA SER A 254 -11.39 15.52 -10.34
C SER A 254 -11.12 16.72 -11.24
N LEU A 255 -9.93 17.32 -11.17
CA LEU A 255 -9.54 18.39 -12.10
C LEU A 255 -9.49 17.88 -13.56
N CYS A 256 -8.88 16.73 -13.80
CA CYS A 256 -8.85 16.14 -15.14
C CYS A 256 -10.27 15.81 -15.65
N GLN A 257 -11.16 15.34 -14.77
CA GLN A 257 -12.55 15.06 -15.11
C GLN A 257 -13.30 16.34 -15.52
N LEU A 258 -13.07 17.44 -14.80
CA LEU A 258 -13.68 18.73 -15.10
C LEU A 258 -13.18 19.29 -16.44
N MET A 259 -11.87 19.20 -16.70
CA MET A 259 -11.27 19.72 -17.93
C MET A 259 -11.61 18.90 -19.18
N LEU A 260 -11.98 17.62 -19.02
CA LEU A 260 -12.25 16.67 -20.11
C LEU A 260 -13.68 16.16 -20.07
N ALA A 261 -14.61 16.95 -19.52
CA ALA A 261 -16.01 16.56 -19.38
C ALA A 261 -16.64 16.11 -20.71
N ASP A 262 -16.30 16.80 -21.81
CA ASP A 262 -16.81 16.50 -23.16
C ASP A 262 -16.02 15.38 -23.87
N PHE A 263 -14.88 14.94 -23.33
CA PHE A 263 -13.99 13.96 -23.93
C PHE A 263 -13.91 12.67 -23.10
N HIS A 264 -15.03 11.94 -23.02
CA HIS A 264 -15.17 10.76 -22.15
C HIS A 264 -14.05 9.72 -22.34
N TYR A 265 -13.73 9.34 -23.58
CA TYR A 265 -12.68 8.34 -23.84
C TYR A 265 -11.28 8.85 -23.48
N SER A 266 -10.98 10.13 -23.74
CA SER A 266 -9.71 10.75 -23.35
C SER A 266 -9.55 10.77 -21.83
N PHE A 267 -10.64 11.09 -21.11
CA PHE A 267 -10.66 11.03 -19.65
C PHE A 267 -10.36 9.61 -19.14
N LEU A 268 -10.95 8.57 -19.73
CA LEU A 268 -10.71 7.17 -19.30
C LEU A 268 -9.23 6.75 -19.44
N ILE A 269 -8.52 7.20 -20.48
CA ILE A 269 -7.08 6.92 -20.64
C ILE A 269 -6.29 7.62 -19.54
N ILE A 270 -6.58 8.89 -19.28
CA ILE A 270 -5.88 9.68 -18.26
C ILE A 270 -6.17 9.14 -16.87
N GLU A 271 -7.41 8.71 -16.60
CA GLU A 271 -7.79 8.02 -15.36
C GLU A 271 -6.94 6.77 -15.15
N ALA A 272 -6.71 5.97 -16.19
CA ALA A 272 -5.87 4.78 -16.10
C ALA A 272 -4.40 5.11 -15.73
N VAL A 273 -3.87 6.21 -16.28
CA VAL A 273 -2.52 6.71 -15.93
C VAL A 273 -2.49 7.18 -14.48
N ILE A 274 -3.44 8.01 -14.06
CA ILE A 274 -3.52 8.53 -12.68
C ILE A 274 -3.70 7.40 -11.67
N TYR A 275 -4.56 6.43 -11.99
CA TYR A 275 -4.76 5.22 -11.18
C TYR A 275 -3.45 4.44 -11.02
N THR A 276 -2.68 4.31 -12.08
CA THR A 276 -1.38 3.62 -12.02
C THR A 276 -0.39 4.38 -11.13
N VAL A 277 -0.28 5.70 -11.31
CA VAL A 277 0.52 6.57 -10.42
C VAL A 277 0.09 6.43 -8.96
N ARG A 278 -1.22 6.32 -8.71
CA ARG A 278 -1.77 6.07 -7.37
C ARG A 278 -1.29 4.75 -6.79
N VAL A 279 -1.37 3.66 -7.54
CA VAL A 279 -0.92 2.33 -7.09
C VAL A 279 0.56 2.35 -6.73
N PHE A 280 1.44 2.87 -7.60
CA PHE A 280 2.88 2.90 -7.34
C PHE A 280 3.29 3.87 -6.23
N SER A 281 2.69 5.05 -6.16
CA SER A 281 2.94 5.98 -5.06
C SER A 281 2.47 5.42 -3.72
N MET A 282 1.34 4.72 -3.68
CA MET A 282 0.85 4.06 -2.46
C MET A 282 1.74 2.88 -2.06
N ALA A 283 2.19 2.09 -3.04
CA ALA A 283 3.13 1.01 -2.80
C ALA A 283 4.47 1.54 -2.24
N ARG A 284 4.96 2.69 -2.73
CA ARG A 284 6.15 3.35 -2.17
C ARG A 284 5.92 3.88 -0.76
N LEU A 285 4.78 4.51 -0.51
CA LEU A 285 4.41 4.97 0.85
C LEU A 285 4.39 3.78 1.83
N TYR A 286 3.78 2.68 1.40
CA TYR A 286 3.73 1.44 2.16
C TYR A 286 5.11 0.86 2.45
N GLY A 287 5.99 0.78 1.43
CA GLY A 287 7.37 0.34 1.58
C GLY A 287 8.21 1.24 2.49
N LEU A 288 8.04 2.57 2.41
CA LEU A 288 8.69 3.53 3.31
C LEU A 288 8.28 3.31 4.76
N PHE A 289 6.97 3.18 5.03
CA PHE A 289 6.49 2.90 6.38
C PHE A 289 7.00 1.56 6.91
N TYR A 290 7.07 0.54 6.06
CA TYR A 290 7.64 -0.75 6.45
C TYR A 290 9.13 -0.63 6.81
N GLN A 291 9.94 0.08 6.01
CA GLN A 291 11.36 0.32 6.32
C GLN A 291 11.54 1.06 7.65
N ILE A 292 10.76 2.13 7.87
CA ILE A 292 10.92 2.99 9.04
C ILE A 292 10.41 2.30 10.31
N LEU A 293 9.27 1.59 10.24
CA LEU A 293 8.60 1.06 11.43
C LEU A 293 8.90 -0.42 11.68
N ALA A 294 8.86 -1.25 10.65
CA ALA A 294 9.10 -2.69 10.79
C ALA A 294 10.59 -3.02 10.84
N LEU A 295 11.39 -2.40 9.95
CA LEU A 295 12.83 -2.62 9.88
C LEU A 295 13.64 -1.63 10.73
N ARG A 296 12.98 -0.59 11.27
CA ARG A 296 13.56 0.43 12.14
C ARG A 296 14.76 1.14 11.52
N GLN A 297 14.65 1.44 10.22
CA GLN A 297 15.73 2.05 9.46
C GLN A 297 15.38 3.47 9.02
N PRO A 298 16.29 4.43 9.23
CA PRO A 298 16.13 5.75 8.66
C PRO A 298 16.21 5.65 7.13
N TYR A 299 15.29 6.31 6.45
CA TYR A 299 15.36 6.46 5.00
C TYR A 299 16.22 7.66 4.65
N ILE A 300 17.30 7.42 3.90
CA ILE A 300 18.26 8.43 3.45
C ILE A 300 17.72 9.02 2.13
N VAL A 301 17.55 10.35 2.10
CA VAL A 301 16.92 11.10 0.98
C VAL A 301 17.91 11.45 -0.13
#